data_AF-A0A5B8U450-F1
#
_entry.id   AF-A0A5B8U450-F1
#
_cell.length_a   1.000
_cell.length_b   1.000
_cell.length_c   1.000
_cell.angle_alpha   90.00
_cell.angle_beta   90.00
_cell.angle_gamma   90.00
#
_symmetry.space_group_name_H-M   'P 1'
#
loop_
_entity.id
_entity.type
_entity.pdbx_description
1 polymer ?
#
loop_
_entity_poly.entity_id
_entity_poly.type
_entity_poly.pdbx_seq_one_letter_code
_entity_poly.pdbx_strand_id
1 'polypeptide(L)' 'MATVLFVCRADAGRSQMSAALLRRAAAGRHHALAAGSKADPGGHVHPQVVRASSPSSIAPPP' A
#
# COMPACT_ATOMS: atom_id res chain seq x y z
N MET A 1 14.52 -4.10 -12.35
CA MET A 1 13.20 -3.49 -12.09
C MET A 1 12.21 -4.63 -11.85
N ALA A 2 11.43 -4.58 -10.77
CA ALA A 2 10.53 -5.65 -10.38
C ALA A 2 9.15 -5.10 -9.99
N THR A 3 8.12 -5.91 -10.19
CA THR A 3 6.74 -5.61 -9.79
C THR A 3 6.35 -6.51 -8.63
N VAL A 4 5.94 -5.90 -7.52
CA VAL A 4 5.52 -6.62 -6.31
C VAL A 4 4.02 -6.44 -6.10
N LEU A 5 3.30 -7.54 -5.93
CA LEU A 5 1.88 -7.55 -5.59
C LEU A 5 1.68 -7.88 -4.12
N PHE A 6 1.09 -6.95 -3.37
CA PHE A 6 0.67 -7.18 -1.99
C PHE A 6 -0.81 -7.57 -1.95
N VAL A 7 -1.11 -8.74 -1.38
CA VAL A 7 -2.49 -9.24 -1.29
C VAL A 7 -2.94 -9.30 0.17
N CYS A 8 -4.11 -8.74 0.46
CA CYS A 8 -4.81 -8.97 1.73
C CYS A 8 -6.25 -9.42 1.47
N ARG A 9 -7.11 -9.50 2.50
CA ARG A 9 -8.49 -9.95 2.31
C ARG A 9 -9.32 -8.95 1.50
N ALA A 10 -9.43 -7.71 1.98
CA ALA A 10 -10.42 -6.74 1.51
C ALA A 10 -9.87 -5.64 0.57
N ASP A 11 -8.57 -5.63 0.32
CA ASP A 11 -7.84 -4.55 -0.38
C ASP A 11 -7.99 -3.12 0.19
N ALA A 12 -8.42 -3.00 1.44
CA ALA A 12 -8.64 -1.72 2.12
C ALA A 12 -7.56 -1.38 3.17
N GLY A 13 -6.65 -2.32 3.43
CA GLY A 13 -5.86 -2.38 4.66
C GLY A 13 -4.36 -2.52 4.43
N ARG A 14 -3.85 -3.69 4.81
CA ARG A 14 -2.42 -4.05 4.76
C ARG A 14 -1.85 -4.03 3.35
N SER A 15 -2.58 -4.51 2.34
CA SER A 15 -2.11 -4.49 0.94
C SER A 15 -1.79 -3.06 0.48
N GLN A 16 -2.69 -2.13 0.76
CA GLN A 16 -2.53 -0.71 0.43
C GLN A 16 -1.37 -0.06 1.18
N MET A 17 -1.27 -0.32 2.50
CA MET A 17 -0.18 0.20 3.32
C MET A 17 1.19 -0.29 2.84
N SER A 18 1.33 -1.60 2.59
CA SER A 18 2.58 -2.17 2.10
C SER A 18 2.97 -1.64 0.72
N ALA A 19 2.00 -1.45 -0.18
CA ALA A 19 2.25 -0.87 -1.49
C ALA A 19 2.73 0.59 -1.38
N ALA A 20 2.15 1.40 -0.48
CA ALA A 20 2.59 2.76 -0.23
C ALA A 20 4.02 2.82 0.34
N LEU A 21 4.32 1.95 1.31
CA LEU A 21 5.66 1.83 1.90
C LEU A 21 6.70 1.43 0.85
N LEU A 22 6.42 0.43 0.01
CA LEU A 22 7.34 -0.01 -1.04
C LEU A 22 7.58 1.10 -2.07
N ARG A 23 6.54 1.81 -2.53
CA ARG A 23 6.69 2.92 -3.48
C ARG A 23 7.65 3.98 -2.95
N ARG A 24 7.53 4.33 -1.66
CA ARG A 24 8.42 5.30 -1.02
C ARG A 24 9.85 4.79 -0.88
N ALA A 25 10.03 3.57 -0.37
CA ALA A 25 11.37 2.99 -0.17
C ALA A 25 12.10 2.68 -1.49
N ALA A 26 11.36 2.31 -2.53
CA ALA A 26 11.92 1.98 -3.83
C ALA A 26 12.39 3.22 -4.59
N ALA A 27 11.88 4.41 -4.28
CA ALA A 27 12.17 5.67 -4.99
C ALA A 27 12.07 5.51 -6.52
N GLY A 28 11.02 4.82 -6.99
CA GLY A 28 10.77 4.56 -8.42
C GLY A 28 11.54 3.37 -9.02
N ARG A 29 12.41 2.68 -8.27
CA ARG A 29 13.19 1.53 -8.79
C ARG A 29 12.37 0.24 -8.96
N HIS A 30 11.22 0.15 -8.31
CA HIS A 30 10.30 -0.98 -8.33
C HIS A 30 8.84 -0.52 -8.40
N HIS A 31 7.97 -1.37 -8.94
CA HIS A 31 6.53 -1.15 -8.96
C HIS A 31 5.84 -1.89 -7.81
N ALA A 32 4.84 -1.25 -7.20
CA ALA A 32 4.02 -1.85 -6.16
C ALA A 32 2.55 -1.85 -6.58
N LEU A 33 1.90 -3.00 -6.43
CA LEU A 33 0.48 -3.23 -6.65
C LEU A 33 -0.16 -3.74 -5.35
N ALA A 34 -1.46 -3.48 -5.18
CA ALA A 34 -2.27 -3.95 -4.06
C ALA A 34 -3.50 -4.69 -4.60
N ALA A 35 -3.92 -5.76 -3.91
CA ALA A 35 -5.14 -6.49 -4.23
C ALA A 35 -5.80 -7.14 -3.00
N GLY A 36 -7.05 -7.55 -3.18
CA GLY A 36 -7.86 -8.27 -2.21
C GLY A 36 -8.21 -9.67 -2.70
N SER A 37 -8.08 -10.70 -1.85
CA SER A 37 -8.55 -12.05 -2.16
C SER A 37 -10.08 -12.16 -2.14
N LYS A 38 -10.75 -11.28 -1.39
CA LYS A 38 -12.19 -11.03 -1.41
C LYS A 38 -12.40 -9.52 -1.23
N ALA A 39 -12.17 -8.79 -2.31
CA ALA A 39 -12.29 -7.33 -2.32
C ALA A 39 -13.71 -6.91 -1.90
N ASP A 40 -13.79 -5.89 -1.05
CA ASP A 40 -15.06 -5.26 -0.74
C ASP A 40 -15.56 -4.52 -1.99
N PRO A 41 -16.78 -4.78 -2.49
CA PRO A 41 -17.29 -4.14 -3.70
C PRO A 41 -17.46 -2.62 -3.53
N GLY A 42 -17.50 -2.11 -2.30
CA GLY A 42 -17.51 -0.67 -2.01
C GLY A 42 -16.15 0.01 -2.16
N GLY A 43 -15.05 -0.72 -2.33
CA GLY A 43 -13.76 -0.16 -2.80
C GLY A 43 -13.11 0.90 -1.91
N HIS A 44 -13.45 0.98 -0.63
CA HIS A 44 -12.93 2.02 0.25
C HIS A 44 -11.65 1.60 0.96
N VAL A 45 -10.57 2.38 0.80
CA VAL A 45 -9.38 2.25 1.63
C VAL A 45 -9.68 2.71 3.05
N HIS A 46 -9.28 1.94 4.05
CA HIS A 46 -9.55 2.23 5.44
C HIS A 46 -8.93 3.59 5.84
N PRO A 47 -9.65 4.51 6.51
CA PRO A 47 -9.17 5.86 6.77
C PRO A 47 -7.84 5.92 7.54
N GLN A 48 -7.59 4.95 8.43
CA GLN A 48 -6.29 4.84 9.12
C GLN A 48 -5.14 4.55 8.15
N VAL A 49 -5.36 3.77 7.09
CA VAL A 49 -4.32 3.47 6.10
C VAL A 49 -3.98 4.72 5.30
N VAL A 50 -4.99 5.51 4.91
CA VAL A 50 -4.78 6.79 4.25
C VAL A 50 -3.93 7.71 5.13
N ARG A 51 -4.32 7.87 6.40
CA ARG A 51 -3.57 8.69 7.36
C ARG A 51 -2.15 8.18 7.58
N ALA A 52 -1.96 6.88 7.77
CA ALA A 52 -0.65 6.28 8.02
C ALA A 52 0.26 6.29 6.80
N SER A 53 -0.31 6.34 5.59
CA SER A 53 0.44 6.39 4.33
C SER A 53 0.80 7.81 3.90
N SER A 54 0.39 8.82 4.67
CA SER A 54 0.73 10.22 4.41
C SER A 54 2.25 10.42 4.45
N PRO A 55 2.81 11.36 3.67
CA PRO A 55 4.25 11.62 3.69
C PRO A 55 4.76 11.99 5.09
N SER A 56 3.95 12.70 5.89
CA SER A 56 4.28 13.13 7.25
C SER A 56 4.21 12.02 8.31
N SER A 57 3.55 10.88 8.03
CA SER A 57 3.33 9.80 9.00
C SER A 57 4.32 8.65 8.89
N ILE A 58 5.11 8.60 7.81
CA ILE A 58 6.16 7.61 7.59
C ILE A 58 7.50 8.35 7.56
N ALA A 59 8.45 7.99 8.41
CA ALA A 59 9.82 8.48 8.27
C ALA A 59 10.46 7.82 7.03
N PRO A 60 11.25 8.53 6.21
CA PRO A 60 12.05 7.89 5.18
C PRO A 60 13.04 6.92 5.83
N PRO A 61 13.44 5.84 5.15
CA PRO A 61 14.54 5.00 5.62
C PRO A 61 15.82 5.85 5.80
N PRO A 62 16.70 5.49 6.74
CA PRO A 62 17.97 6.19 6.96
C PRO A 62 18.87 6.17 5.72
#